data_AF-A0A521C844-F1
#
_entry.id   AF-A0A521C844-F1
#
_cell.length_a   1.000
_cell.length_b   1.000
_cell.length_c   1.000
_cell.angle_alpha   90.00
_cell.angle_beta   90.00
_cell.angle_gamma   90.00
#
_symmetry.space_group_name_H-M   'P 1'
#
loop_
_entity.id
_entity.type
_entity.pdbx_description
1 polymer ?
#
loop_
_entity_poly.entity_id
_entity_poly.type
_entity_poly.pdbx_seq_one_letter_code
_entity_poly.pdbx_strand_id
1 'polypeptide(L)'
;MGTSAPQYKLDVIGTIRSREIKVDIDGADFVFDDNYRLRTVDDLEKFVKVNKHLPDVASAKEMKKNGADLGDLNSVLLQKIEELTLYMIKQNKKIIDLEKKMKSLGVVKK
;
A
#
# COMPACT_ATOMS: atom_id res chain seq x y z
N MET A 1 30.88 -3.47 -13.63
CA MET A 1 30.55 -2.05 -13.36
C MET A 1 30.30 -1.90 -11.87
N GLY A 2 30.68 -0.75 -11.27
CA GLY A 2 30.39 -0.36 -9.88
C GLY A 2 31.20 -1.02 -8.76
N THR A 3 31.33 -2.35 -8.73
CA THR A 3 31.89 -3.12 -7.59
C THR A 3 32.93 -4.15 -8.04
N SER A 4 33.91 -4.43 -7.19
CA SER A 4 34.87 -5.53 -7.34
C SER A 4 34.32 -6.88 -6.88
N ALA A 5 33.16 -6.89 -6.21
CA ALA A 5 32.49 -8.09 -5.70
C ALA A 5 31.00 -8.06 -6.11
N PRO A 6 30.67 -8.40 -7.36
CA PRO A 6 29.29 -8.40 -7.83
C PRO A 6 28.48 -9.52 -7.17
N GLN A 7 27.27 -9.21 -6.71
CA GLN A 7 26.32 -10.17 -6.14
C GLN A 7 25.32 -10.67 -7.19
N TYR A 8 25.06 -9.87 -8.23
CA TYR A 8 24.17 -10.24 -9.34
C TYR A 8 24.91 -10.16 -10.69
N LYS A 9 24.25 -10.65 -11.74
CA LYS A 9 24.77 -10.56 -13.13
C LYS A 9 25.05 -9.11 -13.56
N LEU A 10 24.32 -8.16 -12.98
CA LEU A 10 24.52 -6.72 -13.18
C LEU A 10 24.34 -5.98 -11.86
N ASP A 11 25.45 -5.50 -11.30
CA ASP A 11 25.46 -4.58 -10.16
C ASP A 11 25.82 -3.16 -10.63
N VAL A 12 25.05 -2.17 -10.20
CA VAL A 12 25.29 -0.75 -10.51
C VAL A 12 25.32 0.05 -9.21
N ILE A 13 26.48 0.59 -8.86
CA ILE A 13 26.65 1.54 -7.76
C ILE A 13 26.59 2.96 -8.37
N GLY A 14 25.39 3.47 -8.55
CA GLY A 14 25.14 4.77 -9.16
C GLY A 14 23.74 4.90 -9.76
N THR A 15 23.54 5.94 -10.55
CA THR A 15 22.24 6.22 -11.17
C THR A 15 22.11 5.51 -12.51
N ILE A 16 20.96 4.88 -12.74
CA ILE A 16 20.55 4.37 -14.05
C ILE A 16 19.51 5.34 -14.63
N ARG A 17 19.70 5.76 -15.89
CA ARG A 17 18.69 6.52 -16.65
C ARG A 17 18.15 5.62 -17.76
N SER A 18 16.84 5.42 -17.79
CA SER A 18 16.15 4.64 -18.81
C SER A 18 14.87 5.36 -19.26
N ARG A 19 14.34 4.97 -20.42
CA ARG A 19 13.00 5.39 -20.86
C ARG A 19 11.91 4.48 -20.28
N GLU A 20 12.21 3.20 -20.10
CA GLU A 20 11.31 2.18 -19.58
C GLU A 20 12.11 1.12 -18.83
N ILE A 21 11.53 0.56 -17.78
CA ILE A 21 12.03 -0.63 -17.07
C ILE A 21 10.84 -1.58 -16.97
N LYS A 22 11.01 -2.82 -17.45
CA LYS A 22 10.05 -3.90 -17.22
C LYS A 22 10.64 -4.81 -16.16
N VAL A 23 9.88 -5.06 -15.10
CA VAL A 23 10.23 -5.97 -14.03
C VAL A 23 9.19 -7.08 -14.06
N ASP A 24 9.64 -8.31 -14.19
CA ASP A 24 8.75 -9.47 -14.11
C ASP A 24 8.38 -9.66 -12.63
N ILE A 25 7.13 -9.38 -12.29
CA ILE A 25 6.56 -9.53 -10.95
C ILE A 25 5.28 -10.36 -11.02
N ASP A 26 5.02 -11.11 -9.96
CA ASP A 26 3.70 -11.71 -9.75
C ASP A 26 2.72 -10.61 -9.30
N GLY A 27 1.53 -10.56 -9.91
CA GLY A 27 0.51 -9.54 -9.64
C GLY A 27 -0.02 -9.57 -8.20
N ALA A 28 -0.55 -8.45 -7.72
CA ALA A 28 -0.96 -8.25 -6.32
C ALA A 28 -2.48 -8.25 -6.09
N ASP A 29 -3.30 -8.66 -7.06
CA ASP A 29 -4.76 -8.51 -7.08
C ASP A 29 -5.53 -9.35 -6.02
N PHE A 30 -4.83 -10.04 -5.12
CA PHE A 30 -5.39 -10.93 -4.11
C PHE A 30 -6.17 -10.18 -3.01
N VAL A 31 -6.05 -8.84 -2.92
CA VAL A 31 -6.78 -8.01 -1.95
C VAL A 31 -8.31 -8.04 -2.20
N PHE A 32 -8.72 -8.38 -3.42
CA PHE A 32 -10.12 -8.51 -3.80
C PHE A 32 -10.70 -9.93 -3.63
N ASP A 33 -9.90 -10.89 -3.14
CA ASP A 33 -10.40 -12.23 -2.82
C ASP A 33 -11.41 -12.17 -1.66
N ASP A 34 -12.47 -12.99 -1.73
CA ASP A 34 -13.50 -13.07 -0.68
C ASP A 34 -12.93 -13.43 0.70
N ASN A 35 -11.78 -14.12 0.74
CA ASN A 35 -11.11 -14.51 1.98
C ASN A 35 -10.09 -13.46 2.47
N TYR A 36 -9.89 -12.37 1.75
CA TYR A 36 -8.94 -11.35 2.12
C TYR A 36 -9.39 -10.62 3.40
N ARG A 37 -8.58 -10.74 4.45
CA ARG A 37 -8.85 -10.12 5.75
C ARG A 37 -8.35 -8.69 5.78
N LEU A 38 -9.16 -7.77 5.26
CA LEU A 38 -8.88 -6.35 5.38
C LEU A 38 -8.82 -5.95 6.86
N ARG A 39 -7.69 -5.37 7.27
CA ARG A 39 -7.48 -4.82 8.61
C ARG A 39 -8.56 -3.78 8.93
N THR A 40 -8.90 -3.60 10.21
CA THR A 40 -9.79 -2.48 10.59
C THR A 40 -9.03 -1.16 10.58
N VAL A 41 -9.73 -0.04 10.40
CA VAL A 41 -9.10 1.30 10.45
C VAL A 41 -8.49 1.56 11.84
N ASP A 42 -9.14 1.11 12.91
CA ASP A 42 -8.66 1.27 14.27
C ASP A 42 -7.36 0.47 14.52
N ASP A 43 -7.27 -0.76 14.02
CA ASP A 43 -6.06 -1.57 14.16
C ASP A 43 -4.93 -1.04 13.28
N LEU A 44 -5.26 -0.49 12.11
CA LEU A 44 -4.29 0.18 11.26
C LEU A 44 -3.74 1.45 11.96
N GLU A 45 -4.60 2.25 12.58
CA GLU A 45 -4.20 3.45 13.32
C GLU A 45 -3.25 3.10 14.47
N LYS A 46 -3.60 2.08 15.27
CA LYS A 46 -2.71 1.58 16.34
C LYS A 46 -1.36 1.14 15.79
N PHE A 47 -1.35 0.40 14.68
CA PHE A 47 -0.12 -0.06 14.06
C PHE A 47 0.77 1.11 13.62
N VAL A 48 0.21 2.08 12.88
CA VAL A 48 0.96 3.23 12.36
C VAL A 48 1.48 4.11 13.50
N LYS A 49 0.70 4.30 14.57
CA LYS A 49 1.12 5.06 15.76
C LYS A 49 2.38 4.48 16.41
N VAL A 50 2.46 3.16 16.50
CA VAL A 50 3.58 2.44 17.13
C VAL A 50 4.76 2.29 16.18
N ASN A 51 4.53 1.82 14.95
CA ASN A 51 5.60 1.38 14.05
C ASN A 51 6.10 2.49 13.11
N LYS A 52 5.34 3.58 12.93
CA LYS A 52 5.68 4.71 12.04
C LYS A 52 5.84 4.34 10.56
N HIS A 53 5.32 3.19 10.14
CA HIS A 53 5.17 2.78 8.75
C HIS A 53 3.88 1.97 8.59
N LEU A 54 3.48 1.70 7.34
CA LEU A 54 2.33 0.84 7.06
C LEU A 54 2.70 -0.64 7.27
N PRO A 55 1.73 -1.51 7.62
CA PRO A 55 1.93 -2.95 7.59
C PRO A 55 2.50 -3.40 6.25
N ASP A 56 3.35 -4.43 6.25
CA ASP A 56 3.94 -5.05 5.06
C ASP A 56 4.91 -4.14 4.26
N VAL A 57 5.03 -2.85 4.62
CA VAL A 57 6.02 -1.92 4.06
C VAL A 57 7.23 -1.89 4.98
N ALA A 58 8.42 -2.16 4.43
CA ALA A 58 9.67 -2.04 5.15
C ALA A 58 9.85 -0.63 5.73
N SER A 59 10.43 -0.53 6.92
CA SER A 59 10.68 0.78 7.52
C SER A 59 11.74 1.56 6.72
N ALA A 60 11.70 2.89 6.78
CA ALA A 60 12.72 3.72 6.14
C ALA A 60 14.16 3.38 6.59
N LYS A 61 14.32 2.91 7.84
CA LYS A 61 15.59 2.46 8.38
C LYS A 61 16.07 1.17 7.71
N GLU A 62 15.17 0.21 7.50
CA GLU A 62 15.48 -1.05 6.81
C GLU A 62 15.78 -0.81 5.33
N MET A 63 14.97 0.01 4.66
CA MET A 63 15.21 0.38 3.26
C MET A 63 16.55 1.09 3.06
N LYS A 64 16.95 1.94 4.02
CA LYS A 64 18.27 2.60 3.99
C LYS A 64 19.43 1.62 4.19
N LYS A 65 19.23 0.58 5.01
CA LYS A 65 20.28 -0.39 5.34
C LYS A 65 20.45 -1.45 4.25
N ASN A 66 19.34 -2.00 3.76
CA ASN A 66 19.32 -3.19 2.91
C ASN A 66 18.97 -2.86 1.45
N GLY A 67 18.60 -1.62 1.15
CA GLY A 67 17.96 -1.27 -0.12
C GLY A 67 16.48 -1.65 -0.12
N ALA A 68 15.84 -1.47 -1.27
CA ALA A 68 14.48 -1.91 -1.51
C ALA A 68 14.37 -2.45 -2.93
N ASP A 69 13.74 -3.62 -3.06
CA ASP A 69 13.48 -4.22 -4.35
C ASP A 69 12.34 -3.46 -5.04
N LEU A 70 12.62 -2.91 -6.22
CA LEU A 70 11.67 -2.05 -6.93
C LEU A 70 10.36 -2.78 -7.26
N GLY A 71 10.46 -4.06 -7.65
CA GLY A 71 9.30 -4.92 -7.92
C GLY A 71 8.43 -5.09 -6.68
N ASP A 72 9.02 -5.60 -5.59
CA ASP A 72 8.31 -5.85 -4.34
C ASP A 72 7.72 -4.58 -3.75
N LEU A 73 8.47 -3.47 -3.76
CA LEU A 73 7.97 -2.18 -3.29
C LEU A 73 6.76 -1.73 -4.11
N ASN A 74 6.79 -1.90 -5.43
CA ASN A 74 5.68 -1.52 -6.30
C ASN A 74 4.46 -2.45 -6.09
N SER A 75 4.68 -3.75 -5.89
CA SER A 75 3.62 -4.71 -5.56
C SER A 75 2.95 -4.38 -4.22
N VAL A 76 3.74 -4.08 -3.18
CA VAL A 76 3.19 -3.66 -1.87
C VAL A 76 2.45 -2.33 -1.99
N LEU A 77 2.97 -1.37 -2.77
CA LEU A 77 2.26 -0.10 -3.01
C LEU A 77 0.91 -0.32 -3.69
N LEU A 78 0.84 -1.20 -4.69
CA LEU A 78 -0.42 -1.57 -5.34
C LEU A 78 -1.39 -2.20 -4.34
N GLN A 79 -0.94 -3.16 -3.54
CA GLN A 79 -1.73 -3.76 -2.46
C GLN A 79 -2.32 -2.68 -1.53
N LYS A 80 -1.52 -1.66 -1.14
CA LYS A 80 -2.00 -0.57 -0.27
C LYS A 80 -3.00 0.36 -0.96
N ILE A 81 -2.88 0.57 -2.27
CA ILE A 81 -3.87 1.32 -3.06
C ILE A 81 -5.20 0.56 -3.11
N GLU A 82 -5.16 -0.76 -3.26
CA GLU A 82 -6.35 -1.61 -3.25
C GLU A 82 -7.03 -1.63 -1.86
N GLU A 83 -6.25 -1.81 -0.79
CA GLU A 83 -6.75 -1.70 0.59
C GLU A 83 -7.41 -0.33 0.83
N LEU A 84 -6.75 0.77 0.39
CA LEU A 84 -7.29 2.13 0.48
C LEU A 84 -8.63 2.27 -0.26
N THR A 85 -8.73 1.67 -1.44
CA THR A 85 -9.97 1.65 -2.24
C THR A 85 -11.09 0.94 -1.48
N LEU A 86 -10.81 -0.19 -0.85
CA LEU A 86 -11.79 -0.89 -0.01
C LEU A 86 -12.22 -0.06 1.21
N TYR A 87 -11.30 0.65 1.87
CA TYR A 87 -11.64 1.56 2.96
C TYR A 87 -12.53 2.72 2.48
N MET A 88 -12.22 3.32 1.32
CA MET A 88 -13.02 4.38 0.72
C MET A 88 -14.44 3.91 0.38
N ILE A 89 -14.58 2.73 -0.21
CA ILE A 89 -15.90 2.15 -0.53
C ILE A 89 -16.71 1.94 0.77
N LYS A 90 -16.09 1.37 1.81
CA LYS A 90 -16.73 1.18 3.12
C LYS A 90 -17.14 2.51 3.75
N GLN A 91 -16.28 3.53 3.67
CA GLN A 91 -16.55 4.86 4.20
C GLN A 91 -17.71 5.55 3.46
N ASN A 92 -17.72 5.48 2.12
CA ASN A 92 -18.80 6.06 1.32
C ASN A 92 -20.16 5.41 1.62
N LYS A 93 -20.20 4.08 1.76
CA LYS A 93 -21.42 3.36 2.19
C LYS A 93 -21.92 3.86 3.56
N LYS A 94 -21.02 4.01 4.53
CA LYS A 94 -21.35 4.54 5.86
C LYS A 94 -21.89 5.97 5.79
N ILE A 95 -21.31 6.83 4.95
CA ILE A 95 -21.78 8.21 4.74
C ILE A 95 -23.22 8.20 4.20
N ILE A 96 -23.47 7.45 3.13
CA ILE A 96 -24.81 7.33 2.53
C ILE A 96 -25.84 6.84 3.56
N ASP A 97 -25.48 5.86 4.38
CA ASP A 97 -26.37 5.34 5.41
C ASP A 97 -26.64 6.35 6.53
N LEU A 98 -25.64 7.14 6.92
CA LEU A 98 -25.80 8.23 7.87
C LEU A 98 -26.68 9.34 7.30
N GLU A 99 -26.48 9.74 6.05
CA GLU A 99 -27.32 10.73 5.36
C GLU A 99 -28.79 10.30 5.29
N LYS A 100 -29.05 9.02 4.96
CA LYS A 100 -30.40 8.46 4.98
C LYS A 100 -31.04 8.54 6.37
N LYS A 101 -30.28 8.20 7.42
CA LYS A 101 -30.75 8.28 8.82
C LYS A 101 -31.01 9.73 9.24
N MET A 102 -30.14 10.67 8.87
CA MET A 102 -30.33 12.09 9.17
C MET A 102 -31.58 12.65 8.48
N LYS A 103 -31.86 12.20 7.24
CA LYS A 103 -33.08 12.56 6.51
C LYS A 103 -34.33 11.99 7.18
N SER A 104 -34.31 10.74 7.65
CA SER A 104 -35.46 10.14 8.36
C SER A 104 -35.72 10.78 9.72
N LEU A 105 -34.68 11.31 10.37
CA LEU A 105 -34.79 12.03 11.65
C LEU A 105 -35.14 13.52 11.48
N GLY A 106 -35.33 14.01 10.25
CA GLY A 106 -35.69 15.41 9.98
C GLY A 106 -34.58 16.43 10.25
N VAL A 107 -33.33 15.97 10.41
CA VAL A 107 -32.17 16.82 10.76
C VAL A 107 -31.66 17.60 9.54
N VAL A 108 -31.95 17.15 8.32
CA VAL A 108 -31.62 17.86 7.07
C VAL A 108 -32.91 18.39 6.44
N LYS A 109 -33.12 19.72 6.50
CA LYS A 109 -34.20 20.39 5.77
C LYS A 109 -33.82 20.50 4.28
N LYS A 110 -34.83 20.30 3.44
CA LYS A 110 -34.80 20.32 1.98
C LYS A 110 -34.11 21.54 1.41
#